data_AF-J7KWS1-F1
#
_entry.id   AF-J7KWS1-F1
#
_cell.length_a   1.000
_cell.length_b   1.000
_cell.length_c   1.000
_cell.angle_alpha   90.00
_cell.angle_beta   90.00
_cell.angle_gamma   90.00
#
_symmetry.space_group_name_H-M   'P 1'
#
loop_
_entity.id
_entity.type
_entity.pdbx_description
1 polymer ?
#
loop_
_entity_poly.entity_id
_entity_poly.type
_entity_poly.pdbx_seq_one_letter_code
_entity_poly.pdbx_strand_id
1 'polypeptide(L)'
;MNQERGGGSPRVRRTSRIPRLERLTSGMSDDKERTVELHYEGGVLKLPVFTGTEGESTIELKTLLGSTGMTTLDPGFGNTASCSSKITYIDGAAGILRYRGYSIEDLAVNSNFLEVAYLVIYGELPEPAQLKEFSDKLRDNADIPAEMSAFIDAMPRNGHPMSLMASAVNTLAAYYDDSVDPSDDAQVELATIRLMAKLPTIAARIYRNSIGEAPIGPDDSLGYVDNFIRMTFGDNAASGELGDLFSKAVDMLLILHADHELNCSTATVRVVGSSQADIFASVASGINALSGPSHGGANQAVLEMLEEIRDSGISIDDFLERVKAREVRLMGFGHRVYKNFDPRSKEIKVLASQILDRDENPDELFELALKLEAAALEDSYFTERKLYPNVDFYTGVIYRTMGFPTNMFTVLFAIGRLPGWVAHYREQLHDPAFRIARPRQHYIGSGERRYPGQG
;
A
#
# COMPACT_ATOMS: atom_id res chain seq x y z
N MET A 1 52.00 14.59 53.41
CA MET A 1 53.26 13.94 53.04
C MET A 1 52.92 12.50 52.68
N ASN A 2 53.21 12.12 51.43
CA ASN A 2 53.17 10.78 50.79
C ASN A 2 51.81 10.05 50.75
N GLN A 3 51.14 10.00 49.59
CA GLN A 3 51.36 9.08 48.45
C GLN A 3 51.20 7.60 48.82
N GLU A 4 50.14 6.97 48.32
CA GLU A 4 50.30 5.83 47.41
C GLU A 4 49.06 5.68 46.51
N ARG A 5 49.34 5.49 45.23
CA ARG A 5 48.40 5.30 44.11
C ARG A 5 48.27 3.79 43.89
N GLY A 6 47.06 3.31 43.59
CA GLY A 6 46.91 1.97 43.00
C GLY A 6 45.50 1.40 43.12
N GLY A 7 44.68 1.60 42.10
CA GLY A 7 43.37 0.97 41.98
C GLY A 7 42.93 0.95 40.53
N GLY A 8 43.47 -0.01 39.77
CA GLY A 8 43.21 -0.18 38.35
C GLY A 8 41.75 -0.54 38.06
N SER A 9 41.13 0.21 37.16
CA SER A 9 39.88 -0.17 36.50
C SER A 9 40.09 -1.45 35.69
N PRO A 10 39.21 -2.47 35.77
CA PRO A 10 39.34 -3.66 34.95
C PRO A 10 38.96 -3.30 33.51
N ARG A 11 39.99 -3.19 32.65
CA ARG A 11 39.83 -3.24 31.19
C ARG A 11 39.17 -4.56 30.83
N VAL A 12 37.87 -4.53 30.55
CA VAL A 12 37.18 -5.62 29.86
C VAL A 12 37.81 -5.77 28.49
N ARG A 13 38.61 -6.83 28.32
CA ARG A 13 39.06 -7.29 27.00
C ARG A 13 37.82 -7.64 26.18
N ARG A 14 37.44 -6.78 25.22
CA ARG A 14 36.56 -7.18 24.12
C ARG A 14 37.34 -8.15 23.23
N THR A 15 37.33 -9.43 23.60
CA THR A 15 37.74 -10.51 22.70
C THR A 15 36.63 -10.75 21.69
N SER A 16 36.93 -10.33 20.48
CA SER A 16 36.35 -10.78 19.21
C SER A 16 35.96 -12.25 19.20
N ARG A 17 34.72 -12.53 18.80
CA ARG A 17 34.34 -13.41 17.69
C ARG A 17 32.81 -13.41 17.59
N ILE A 18 32.30 -12.51 16.74
CA ILE A 18 30.94 -12.66 16.21
C ILE A 18 30.96 -13.99 15.44
N PRO A 19 30.07 -14.96 15.74
CA PRO A 19 29.94 -16.15 14.93
C PRO A 19 29.63 -15.69 13.51
N ARG A 20 30.40 -16.18 12.54
CA ARG A 20 30.13 -15.96 11.12
C ARG A 20 28.71 -16.45 10.88
N LEU A 21 27.74 -15.54 10.71
CA LEU A 21 26.41 -15.91 10.27
C LEU A 21 26.61 -16.69 8.97
N GLU A 22 26.28 -17.97 9.00
CA GLU A 22 26.14 -18.78 7.81
C GLU A 22 25.18 -18.06 6.88
N ARG A 23 25.52 -18.08 5.58
CA ARG A 23 24.71 -17.44 4.54
C ARG A 23 23.28 -17.95 4.68
N LEU A 24 22.32 -17.04 4.77
CA LEU A 24 20.93 -17.29 4.43
C LEU A 24 20.86 -17.56 2.90
N THR A 25 21.36 -18.72 2.49
CA THR A 25 21.12 -19.33 1.17
C THR A 25 20.10 -20.45 1.27
N SER A 26 19.47 -20.68 2.43
CA SER A 26 18.59 -21.83 2.68
C SER A 26 17.21 -21.77 2.00
N GLY A 27 17.08 -21.02 0.90
CA GLY A 27 15.94 -21.04 -0.01
C GLY A 27 16.31 -20.77 -1.47
N MET A 28 17.59 -20.60 -1.77
CA MET A 28 18.09 -20.51 -3.14
C MET A 28 18.65 -21.90 -3.44
N SER A 29 18.09 -22.59 -4.42
CA SER A 29 18.67 -23.85 -4.92
C SER A 29 20.17 -23.66 -5.17
N ASP A 30 20.95 -24.71 -4.96
CA ASP A 30 22.35 -24.85 -5.39
C ASP A 30 22.44 -24.83 -6.94
N ASP A 31 21.87 -23.81 -7.57
CA ASP A 31 21.91 -23.61 -9.00
C ASP A 31 23.29 -23.05 -9.35
N LYS A 32 24.04 -23.85 -10.11
CA LYS A 32 25.33 -23.47 -10.71
C LYS A 32 25.24 -22.03 -11.22
N GLU A 33 26.12 -21.15 -10.73
CA GLU A 33 26.13 -19.69 -10.97
C GLU A 33 25.82 -19.36 -12.44
N ARG A 34 24.56 -19.07 -12.75
CA ARG A 34 24.19 -18.43 -14.01
C ARG A 34 24.78 -17.03 -13.96
N THR A 35 25.54 -16.65 -14.99
CA THR A 35 26.14 -15.32 -15.10
C THR A 35 25.83 -14.71 -16.45
N VAL A 36 25.71 -13.40 -16.51
CA VAL A 36 25.77 -12.62 -17.75
C VAL A 36 27.08 -11.85 -17.82
N GLU A 37 27.49 -11.47 -19.03
CA GLU A 37 28.71 -10.70 -19.26
C GLU A 37 28.39 -9.28 -19.69
N LEU A 38 28.93 -8.30 -18.97
CA LEU A 38 28.96 -6.90 -19.37
C LEU A 38 30.32 -6.60 -20.02
N HIS A 39 30.30 -6.29 -21.31
CA HIS A 39 31.48 -5.90 -22.08
C HIS A 39 31.62 -4.37 -22.05
N TYR A 40 32.77 -3.86 -21.60
CA TYR A 40 33.07 -2.43 -21.49
C TYR A 40 34.54 -2.14 -21.81
N GLU A 41 34.93 -0.86 -21.90
CA GLU A 41 36.31 -0.47 -22.30
C GLU A 41 37.42 -1.09 -21.42
N GLY A 42 37.13 -1.35 -20.14
CA GLY A 42 38.04 -1.99 -19.20
C GLY A 42 38.02 -3.52 -19.18
N GLY A 43 37.25 -4.17 -20.06
CA GLY A 43 37.20 -5.62 -20.22
C GLY A 43 35.79 -6.22 -20.09
N VAL A 44 35.70 -7.42 -19.52
CA VAL A 44 34.44 -8.15 -19.34
C VAL A 44 34.17 -8.35 -17.85
N LEU A 45 33.02 -7.87 -17.36
CA LEU A 45 32.54 -8.12 -16.00
C LEU A 45 31.47 -9.21 -16.03
N LYS A 46 31.69 -10.28 -15.28
CA LYS A 46 30.68 -11.33 -15.05
C LYS A 46 29.77 -10.91 -13.89
N LEU A 47 28.46 -10.89 -14.15
CA LEU A 47 27.44 -10.52 -13.18
C LEU A 47 26.57 -11.76 -12.86
N PRO A 48 26.39 -12.12 -11.58
CA PRO A 48 25.50 -13.20 -11.18
C PRO A 48 24.05 -12.96 -11.63
N VAL A 49 23.34 -14.04 -11.94
CA VAL A 49 21.90 -14.05 -12.20
C VAL A 49 21.23 -14.92 -11.15
N PHE A 50 20.26 -14.34 -10.45
CA PHE A 50 19.40 -15.05 -9.51
C PHE A 50 18.09 -15.40 -10.17
N THR A 51 17.52 -16.56 -9.79
CA THR A 51 16.20 -17.00 -10.24
C THR A 51 15.23 -16.97 -9.06
N GLY A 52 14.12 -16.27 -9.24
CA GLY A 52 13.02 -16.19 -8.28
C GLY A 52 12.21 -17.49 -8.21
N THR A 53 11.29 -17.57 -7.25
CA THR A 53 10.45 -18.76 -7.06
C THR A 53 9.54 -19.03 -8.28
N GLU A 54 9.15 -17.98 -8.99
CA GLU A 54 8.27 -18.05 -10.16
C GLU A 54 9.07 -17.94 -11.49
N GLY A 55 10.40 -18.14 -11.42
CA GLY A 55 11.27 -18.23 -12.59
C GLY A 55 11.82 -16.90 -13.14
N GLU A 56 11.56 -15.78 -12.46
CA GLU A 56 12.08 -14.46 -12.82
C GLU A 56 13.60 -14.43 -12.72
N SER A 57 14.28 -13.80 -13.66
CA SER A 57 15.74 -13.69 -13.67
C SER A 57 16.17 -12.26 -13.32
N THR A 58 16.99 -12.12 -12.28
CA THR A 58 17.50 -10.82 -11.81
C THR A 58 19.03 -10.80 -11.85
N ILE A 59 19.61 -9.76 -12.43
CA ILE A 59 21.07 -9.58 -12.51
C ILE A 59 21.55 -8.83 -11.26
N GLU A 60 22.52 -9.39 -10.54
CA GLU A 60 23.11 -8.70 -9.38
C GLU A 60 24.09 -7.62 -9.84
N LEU A 61 23.84 -6.36 -9.47
CA LEU A 61 24.67 -5.21 -9.85
C LEU A 61 25.64 -4.74 -8.75
N LYS A 62 25.79 -5.51 -7.66
CA LYS A 62 26.55 -5.12 -6.45
C LYS A 62 27.98 -4.68 -6.74
N THR A 63 28.67 -5.33 -7.69
CA THR A 63 30.07 -5.04 -8.05
C THR A 63 30.21 -4.06 -9.20
N LEU A 64 29.11 -3.64 -9.85
CA LEU A 64 29.14 -2.86 -11.10
C LEU A 64 29.96 -1.57 -10.96
N LEU A 65 29.60 -0.71 -10.00
CA LEU A 65 30.27 0.58 -9.82
C LEU A 65 31.73 0.42 -9.41
N GLY A 66 32.02 -0.51 -8.49
CA GLY A 66 33.38 -0.74 -7.99
C GLY A 66 34.31 -1.30 -9.05
N SER A 67 33.80 -2.14 -9.95
CA SER A 67 34.60 -2.78 -11.01
C SER A 67 34.73 -1.93 -12.27
N THR A 68 33.72 -1.15 -12.61
CA THR A 68 33.66 -0.45 -13.93
C THR A 68 33.73 1.07 -13.82
N GLY A 69 33.46 1.65 -12.65
CA GLY A 69 33.25 3.09 -12.49
C GLY A 69 31.92 3.60 -13.04
N MET A 70 31.07 2.73 -13.60
CA MET A 70 29.79 3.09 -14.21
C MET A 70 28.60 2.83 -13.28
N THR A 71 27.50 3.53 -13.54
CA THR A 71 26.19 3.29 -12.92
C THR A 71 25.15 2.99 -14.01
N THR A 72 24.09 2.27 -13.65
CA THR A 72 22.90 2.19 -14.52
C THR A 72 22.09 3.50 -14.42
N LEU A 73 21.31 3.77 -15.47
CA LEU A 73 20.33 4.85 -15.50
C LEU A 73 18.98 4.24 -15.85
N ASP A 74 18.10 4.12 -14.85
CA ASP A 74 16.76 3.54 -15.00
C ASP A 74 15.73 4.45 -14.32
N PRO A 75 15.38 5.60 -14.93
CA PRO A 75 14.41 6.53 -14.36
C PRO A 75 13.06 5.83 -14.10
N GLY A 76 12.60 5.84 -12.86
CA GLY A 76 11.36 5.18 -12.45
C GLY A 76 11.51 3.68 -12.11
N PHE A 77 12.72 3.13 -12.15
CA PHE A 77 13.04 1.78 -11.67
C PHE A 77 12.33 0.63 -12.40
N GLY A 78 11.85 0.86 -13.62
CA GLY A 78 11.06 -0.13 -14.37
C GLY A 78 11.83 -1.40 -14.73
N ASN A 79 13.15 -1.37 -14.73
CA ASN A 79 14.02 -2.52 -14.99
C ASN A 79 14.85 -2.92 -13.75
N THR A 80 14.55 -2.35 -12.58
CA THR A 80 15.36 -2.50 -11.36
C THR A 80 14.55 -3.15 -10.25
N ALA A 81 14.81 -4.43 -9.98
CA ALA A 81 14.35 -5.06 -8.74
C ALA A 81 15.16 -4.49 -7.55
N SER A 82 14.50 -3.72 -6.68
CA SER A 82 15.20 -3.04 -5.57
C SER A 82 15.31 -3.86 -4.28
N CYS A 83 14.56 -4.96 -4.17
CA CYS A 83 14.58 -5.89 -3.05
C CYS A 83 14.15 -7.29 -3.48
N SER A 84 14.53 -8.30 -2.68
CA SER A 84 13.86 -9.60 -2.68
C SER A 84 12.67 -9.54 -1.72
N SER A 85 11.56 -10.19 -2.07
CA SER A 85 10.36 -10.22 -1.24
C SER A 85 9.67 -11.58 -1.28
N LYS A 86 8.95 -11.91 -0.21
CA LYS A 86 8.09 -13.10 -0.09
C LYS A 86 6.64 -12.73 0.22
N ILE A 87 6.26 -11.46 0.10
CA ILE A 87 4.94 -10.95 0.52
C ILE A 87 3.91 -11.19 -0.57
N THR A 88 4.14 -10.59 -1.74
CA THR A 88 3.18 -10.60 -2.84
C THR A 88 3.89 -10.93 -4.13
N TYR A 89 3.25 -11.76 -4.95
CA TYR A 89 3.67 -12.04 -6.32
C TYR A 89 2.61 -11.56 -7.31
N ILE A 90 3.07 -11.01 -8.43
CA ILE A 90 2.21 -10.55 -9.52
C ILE A 90 2.76 -11.02 -10.87
N ASP A 91 1.93 -11.72 -11.64
CA ASP A 91 2.12 -11.88 -13.09
C ASP A 91 1.02 -11.11 -13.82
N GLY A 92 1.39 -9.95 -14.33
CA GLY A 92 0.47 -9.11 -15.09
C GLY A 92 0.02 -9.70 -16.42
N ALA A 93 0.88 -10.47 -17.10
CA ALA A 93 0.51 -11.09 -18.37
C ALA A 93 -0.49 -12.23 -18.15
N ALA A 94 -0.33 -13.00 -17.08
CA ALA A 94 -1.19 -14.12 -16.74
C ALA A 94 -2.43 -13.72 -15.91
N GLY A 95 -2.48 -12.51 -15.33
CA GLY A 95 -3.60 -12.10 -14.47
C GLY A 95 -3.49 -12.64 -13.04
N ILE A 96 -2.28 -12.92 -12.54
CA ILE A 96 -2.06 -13.56 -11.25
C ILE A 96 -1.73 -12.51 -10.19
N LEU A 97 -2.42 -12.57 -9.05
CA LEU A 97 -2.07 -11.89 -7.81
C LEU A 97 -2.08 -12.92 -6.69
N ARG A 98 -0.97 -13.02 -5.95
CA ARG A 98 -0.89 -13.89 -4.79
C ARG A 98 -0.36 -13.17 -3.57
N TYR A 99 -1.03 -13.32 -2.44
CA TYR A 99 -0.50 -12.95 -1.13
C TYR A 99 0.02 -14.20 -0.45
N ARG A 100 1.32 -14.23 -0.14
CA ARG A 100 2.00 -15.39 0.46
C ARG A 100 1.74 -16.71 -0.28
N GLY A 101 1.56 -16.65 -1.60
CA GLY A 101 1.28 -17.82 -2.46
C GLY A 101 -0.21 -18.16 -2.64
N TYR A 102 -1.12 -17.62 -1.83
CA TYR A 102 -2.57 -17.79 -1.99
C TYR A 102 -3.12 -16.83 -3.05
N SER A 103 -4.00 -17.32 -3.92
CA SER A 103 -4.63 -16.47 -4.95
C SER A 103 -5.50 -15.40 -4.31
N ILE A 104 -5.57 -14.22 -4.92
CA ILE A 104 -6.42 -13.14 -4.40
C ILE A 104 -7.90 -13.52 -4.45
N GLU A 105 -8.30 -14.33 -5.42
CA GLU A 105 -9.67 -14.83 -5.59
C GLU A 105 -10.06 -15.74 -4.42
N ASP A 106 -9.18 -16.67 -4.02
CA ASP A 106 -9.45 -17.55 -2.89
C ASP A 106 -9.55 -16.75 -1.59
N LEU A 107 -8.67 -15.77 -1.38
CA LEU A 107 -8.69 -14.92 -0.18
C LEU A 107 -9.93 -14.02 -0.13
N ALA A 108 -10.33 -13.43 -1.26
CA ALA A 108 -11.50 -12.55 -1.31
C ALA A 108 -12.82 -13.27 -1.00
N VAL A 109 -12.92 -14.56 -1.37
CA VAL A 109 -14.14 -15.37 -1.18
C VAL A 109 -14.15 -16.08 0.19
N ASN A 110 -13.01 -16.58 0.64
CA ASN A 110 -12.94 -17.52 1.77
C ASN A 110 -12.36 -16.93 3.05
N SER A 111 -11.90 -15.67 3.04
CA SER A 111 -11.25 -15.03 4.18
C SER A 111 -11.99 -13.75 4.59
N ASN A 112 -11.43 -13.05 5.58
CA ASN A 112 -11.84 -11.70 5.98
C ASN A 112 -10.61 -10.79 6.07
N PHE A 113 -10.82 -9.47 6.14
CA PHE A 113 -9.71 -8.52 6.11
C PHE A 113 -8.66 -8.75 7.21
N LEU A 114 -9.07 -9.07 8.45
CA LEU A 114 -8.11 -9.27 9.54
C LEU A 114 -7.27 -10.53 9.37
N GLU A 115 -7.86 -11.60 8.85
CA GLU A 115 -7.15 -12.84 8.54
C GLU A 115 -6.14 -12.62 7.40
N VAL A 116 -6.52 -11.89 6.34
CA VAL A 116 -5.61 -11.51 5.25
C VAL A 116 -4.53 -10.55 5.72
N ALA A 117 -4.87 -9.57 6.57
CA ALA A 117 -3.88 -8.65 7.14
C ALA A 117 -2.84 -9.41 7.97
N TYR A 118 -3.28 -10.38 8.78
CA TYR A 118 -2.39 -11.27 9.52
C TYR A 118 -1.48 -12.07 8.57
N LEU A 119 -2.05 -12.72 7.55
CA LEU A 119 -1.30 -13.46 6.53
C LEU A 119 -0.21 -12.59 5.88
N VAL A 120 -0.59 -11.40 5.43
CA VAL A 120 0.33 -10.48 4.74
C VAL A 120 1.44 -10.04 5.68
N ILE A 121 1.14 -9.68 6.93
CA ILE A 121 2.13 -9.18 7.90
C ILE A 121 3.05 -10.30 8.41
N TYR A 122 2.51 -11.45 8.77
CA TYR A 122 3.23 -12.51 9.51
C TYR A 122 3.67 -13.70 8.64
N GLY A 123 3.13 -13.84 7.43
CA GLY A 123 3.58 -14.81 6.43
C GLY A 123 2.74 -16.08 6.31
N GLU A 124 1.92 -16.40 7.31
CA GLU A 124 1.08 -17.61 7.36
C GLU A 124 -0.34 -17.24 7.79
N LEU A 125 -1.34 -18.04 7.40
CA LEU A 125 -2.71 -17.87 7.88
C LEU A 125 -2.75 -18.10 9.41
N PRO A 126 -3.51 -17.29 10.17
CA PRO A 126 -3.62 -17.46 11.61
C PRO A 126 -4.45 -18.69 11.97
N GLU A 127 -4.03 -19.42 12.99
CA GLU A 127 -4.92 -20.33 13.71
C GLU A 127 -6.06 -19.54 14.40
N PRO A 128 -7.23 -20.15 14.68
CA PRO A 128 -8.37 -19.43 15.27
C PRO A 128 -8.04 -18.65 16.55
N ALA A 129 -7.16 -19.19 17.39
CA ALA A 129 -6.71 -18.51 18.61
C ALA A 129 -5.84 -17.28 18.32
N GLN A 130 -4.97 -17.35 17.30
CA GLN A 130 -4.12 -16.24 16.87
C GLN A 130 -4.95 -15.12 16.24
N LEU A 131 -5.93 -15.47 15.41
CA LEU A 131 -6.85 -14.49 14.83
C LEU A 131 -7.66 -13.78 15.90
N LYS A 132 -8.14 -14.53 16.91
CA LYS A 132 -8.84 -13.93 18.06
C LYS A 132 -7.93 -12.99 18.84
N GLU A 133 -6.72 -13.41 19.19
CA GLU A 133 -5.76 -12.58 19.93
C GLU A 133 -5.41 -11.31 19.15
N PHE A 134 -5.17 -11.43 17.84
CA PHE A 134 -4.89 -10.30 16.97
C PHE A 134 -6.08 -9.33 16.94
N SER A 135 -7.30 -9.85 16.75
CA SER A 135 -8.52 -9.03 16.73
C SER A 135 -8.76 -8.32 18.06
N ASP A 136 -8.56 -9.00 19.20
CA ASP A 136 -8.71 -8.42 20.53
C ASP A 136 -7.66 -7.32 20.77
N LYS A 137 -6.39 -7.54 20.38
CA LYS A 137 -5.35 -6.49 20.47
C LYS A 137 -5.69 -5.26 19.64
N LEU A 138 -6.24 -5.43 18.43
CA LEU A 138 -6.66 -4.31 17.60
C LEU A 138 -7.80 -3.53 18.24
N ARG A 139 -8.80 -4.23 18.79
CA ARG A 139 -9.92 -3.63 19.51
C ARG A 139 -9.44 -2.83 20.72
N ASP A 140 -8.62 -3.43 21.58
CA ASP A 140 -8.07 -2.81 22.79
C ASP A 140 -7.21 -1.57 22.48
N ASN A 141 -6.75 -1.41 21.23
CA ASN A 141 -5.94 -0.29 20.78
C ASN A 141 -6.66 0.65 19.81
N ALA A 142 -7.97 0.50 19.57
CA ALA A 142 -8.69 1.26 18.55
C ALA A 142 -8.86 2.74 18.91
N ASP A 143 -8.98 3.07 20.19
CA ASP A 143 -9.18 4.45 20.64
C ASP A 143 -7.90 5.31 20.49
N ILE A 144 -8.06 6.62 20.36
CA ILE A 144 -6.96 7.58 20.23
C ILE A 144 -6.90 8.54 21.42
N PRO A 145 -5.72 9.00 21.85
CA PRO A 145 -5.58 9.90 23.00
C PRO A 145 -6.42 11.18 22.81
N ALA A 146 -6.89 11.76 23.91
CA ALA A 146 -7.74 12.96 23.88
C ALA A 146 -7.04 14.16 23.20
N GLU A 147 -5.73 14.28 23.36
CA GLU A 147 -4.92 15.32 22.73
C GLU A 147 -4.77 15.09 21.22
N MET A 148 -4.65 13.82 20.79
CA MET A 148 -4.63 13.46 19.37
C MET A 148 -6.01 13.70 18.72
N SER A 149 -7.07 13.35 19.45
CA SER A 149 -8.46 13.67 19.12
C SER A 149 -8.63 15.18 18.86
N ALA A 150 -8.18 16.02 19.80
CA ALA A 150 -8.24 17.48 19.68
C ALA A 150 -7.37 18.00 18.52
N PHE A 151 -6.22 17.39 18.27
CA PHE A 151 -5.36 17.73 17.14
C PHE A 151 -6.05 17.48 15.79
N ILE A 152 -6.71 16.33 15.61
CA ILE A 152 -7.47 16.01 14.39
C ILE A 152 -8.66 16.95 14.22
N ASP A 153 -9.37 17.26 15.31
CA ASP A 153 -10.53 18.17 15.27
C ASP A 153 -10.14 19.60 14.90
N ALA A 154 -8.93 20.03 15.29
CA ALA A 154 -8.38 21.34 14.97
C ALA A 154 -7.86 21.47 13.53
N MET A 155 -7.73 20.36 12.79
CA MET A 155 -7.34 20.40 11.39
C MET A 155 -8.40 21.09 10.52
N PRO A 156 -8.02 21.69 9.36
CA PRO A 156 -8.99 22.29 8.45
C PRO A 156 -10.04 21.29 7.99
N ARG A 157 -11.33 21.58 8.22
CA ARG A 157 -12.46 20.71 7.82
C ARG A 157 -12.53 20.45 6.33
N ASN A 158 -12.08 21.41 5.51
CA ASN A 158 -12.00 21.31 4.06
C ASN A 158 -10.60 20.91 3.56
N GLY A 159 -9.71 20.48 4.45
CA GLY A 159 -8.40 19.94 4.08
C GLY A 159 -8.56 18.61 3.33
N HIS A 160 -7.64 18.33 2.40
CA HIS A 160 -7.65 17.05 1.68
C HIS A 160 -7.44 15.89 2.67
N PRO A 161 -8.34 14.90 2.75
CA PRO A 161 -8.35 13.92 3.84
C PRO A 161 -7.09 13.05 3.90
N MET A 162 -6.46 12.75 2.75
CA MET A 162 -5.14 12.09 2.73
C MET A 162 -4.04 12.87 3.44
N SER A 163 -3.99 14.21 3.27
CA SER A 163 -2.99 15.05 3.94
C SER A 163 -3.23 15.11 5.45
N LEU A 164 -4.51 15.15 5.86
CA LEU A 164 -4.91 15.12 7.25
C LEU A 164 -4.54 13.77 7.90
N MET A 165 -4.83 12.66 7.19
CA MET A 165 -4.49 11.31 7.62
C MET A 165 -2.98 11.12 7.76
N ALA A 166 -2.19 11.51 6.75
CA ALA A 166 -0.73 11.41 6.82
C ALA A 166 -0.15 12.21 8.00
N SER A 167 -0.70 13.40 8.26
CA SER A 167 -0.31 14.24 9.40
C SER A 167 -0.65 13.59 10.74
N ALA A 168 -1.85 13.02 10.87
CA ALA A 168 -2.27 12.30 12.06
C ALA A 168 -1.41 11.06 12.32
N VAL A 169 -1.15 10.25 11.29
CA VAL A 169 -0.31 9.05 11.39
C VAL A 169 1.12 9.40 11.76
N ASN A 170 1.73 10.42 11.14
CA ASN A 170 3.08 10.86 11.51
C ASN A 170 3.17 11.33 12.96
N THR A 171 2.09 11.91 13.49
CA THR A 171 2.03 12.40 14.87
C THR A 171 1.90 11.27 15.90
N LEU A 172 1.50 10.05 15.50
CA LEU A 172 1.45 8.89 16.40
C LEU A 172 2.79 8.64 17.10
N ALA A 173 3.91 8.81 16.40
CA ALA A 173 5.25 8.62 16.97
C ALA A 173 5.53 9.53 18.18
N ALA A 174 4.89 10.70 18.26
CA ALA A 174 5.04 11.62 19.40
C ALA A 174 4.20 11.21 20.62
N TYR A 175 3.12 10.45 20.43
CA TYR A 175 2.26 9.94 21.50
C TYR A 175 2.65 8.54 21.99
N TYR A 176 3.38 7.80 21.16
CA TYR A 176 3.69 6.38 21.33
C TYR A 176 5.20 6.13 21.23
N ASP A 177 5.98 6.83 22.05
CA ASP A 177 7.45 6.75 22.08
C ASP A 177 8.00 5.39 22.56
N ASP A 178 7.14 4.57 23.16
CA ASP A 178 7.37 3.17 23.52
C ASP A 178 7.23 2.21 22.32
N SER A 179 6.99 2.73 21.10
CA SER A 179 6.91 1.92 19.89
C SER A 179 7.53 2.59 18.66
N VAL A 180 8.68 3.27 18.82
CA VAL A 180 9.36 3.98 17.71
C VAL A 180 10.75 3.46 17.37
N ASP A 181 11.33 2.56 18.18
CA ASP A 181 12.65 1.98 17.87
C ASP A 181 12.52 0.88 16.80
N PRO A 182 13.04 1.09 15.57
CA PRO A 182 12.97 0.10 14.50
C PRO A 182 13.90 -1.10 14.71
N SER A 183 14.77 -1.07 15.72
CA SER A 183 15.68 -2.16 16.07
C SER A 183 15.14 -3.09 17.16
N ASP A 184 14.00 -2.75 17.76
CA ASP A 184 13.32 -3.54 18.78
C ASP A 184 12.04 -4.18 18.19
N ASP A 185 12.08 -5.49 17.95
CA ASP A 185 10.97 -6.24 17.34
C ASP A 185 9.66 -6.11 18.14
N ALA A 186 9.73 -5.98 19.47
CA ALA A 186 8.54 -5.82 20.30
C ALA A 186 7.90 -4.43 20.12
N GLN A 187 8.72 -3.40 19.91
CA GLN A 187 8.23 -2.06 19.59
C GLN A 187 7.64 -2.00 18.19
N VAL A 188 8.29 -2.64 17.20
CA VAL A 188 7.76 -2.74 15.84
C VAL A 188 6.43 -3.51 15.83
N GLU A 189 6.30 -4.56 16.64
CA GLU A 189 5.05 -5.30 16.82
C GLU A 189 3.95 -4.43 17.44
N LEU A 190 4.25 -3.72 18.52
CA LEU A 190 3.29 -2.82 19.17
C LEU A 190 2.85 -1.69 18.23
N ALA A 191 3.78 -1.14 17.44
CA ALA A 191 3.48 -0.12 16.45
C ALA A 191 2.61 -0.65 15.31
N THR A 192 2.84 -1.90 14.85
CA THR A 192 1.96 -2.60 13.89
C THR A 192 0.52 -2.65 14.41
N ILE A 193 0.32 -3.10 15.65
CA ILE A 193 -1.01 -3.18 16.27
C ILE A 193 -1.65 -1.79 16.35
N ARG A 194 -0.90 -0.77 16.80
CA ARG A 194 -1.40 0.61 16.91
C ARG A 194 -1.79 1.21 15.57
N LEU A 195 -0.99 0.99 14.52
CA LEU A 195 -1.30 1.46 13.17
C LEU A 195 -2.59 0.82 12.66
N MET A 196 -2.67 -0.51 12.70
CA MET A 196 -3.84 -1.26 12.23
C MET A 196 -5.10 -0.86 13.01
N ALA A 197 -5.01 -0.69 14.32
CA ALA A 197 -6.14 -0.35 15.18
C ALA A 197 -6.63 1.09 14.99
N LYS A 198 -5.72 2.06 14.84
CA LYS A 198 -6.05 3.48 14.93
C LYS A 198 -6.34 4.12 13.57
N LEU A 199 -5.84 3.56 12.47
CA LEU A 199 -6.05 4.15 11.15
C LEU A 199 -7.55 4.28 10.77
N PRO A 200 -8.42 3.28 11.03
CA PRO A 200 -9.86 3.43 10.81
C PRO A 200 -10.50 4.52 11.68
N THR A 201 -10.11 4.61 12.96
CA THR A 201 -10.59 5.65 13.89
C THR A 201 -10.20 7.05 13.40
N ILE A 202 -8.96 7.22 12.94
CA ILE A 202 -8.46 8.47 12.35
C ILE A 202 -9.26 8.81 11.09
N ALA A 203 -9.47 7.84 10.19
CA ALA A 203 -10.19 8.04 8.95
C ALA A 203 -11.66 8.44 9.17
N ALA A 204 -12.37 7.72 10.04
CA ALA A 204 -13.76 8.01 10.39
C ALA A 204 -13.89 9.40 11.03
N ARG A 205 -12.96 9.77 11.92
CA ARG A 205 -12.94 11.09 12.54
C ARG A 205 -12.69 12.22 11.53
N ILE A 206 -11.76 12.03 10.58
CA ILE A 206 -11.52 12.98 9.49
C ILE A 206 -12.79 13.17 8.66
N TYR A 207 -13.47 12.08 8.30
CA TYR A 207 -14.74 12.13 7.59
C TYR A 207 -15.80 12.94 8.35
N ARG A 208 -16.07 12.60 9.61
CA ARG A 208 -17.09 13.28 10.42
C ARG A 208 -16.77 14.76 10.63
N ASN A 209 -15.50 15.10 10.87
CA ASN A 209 -15.07 16.49 10.97
C ASN A 209 -15.30 17.26 9.64
N SER A 210 -15.11 16.62 8.48
CA SER A 210 -15.31 17.24 7.17
C SER A 210 -16.78 17.63 6.90
N ILE A 211 -17.72 16.85 7.43
CA ILE A 211 -19.17 17.11 7.33
C ILE A 211 -19.73 17.87 8.56
N GLY A 212 -18.87 18.24 9.51
CA GLY A 212 -19.26 19.01 10.70
C GLY A 212 -20.01 18.20 11.76
N GLU A 213 -19.95 16.88 11.71
CA GLU A 213 -20.56 15.99 12.68
C GLU A 213 -19.61 15.65 13.84
N ALA A 214 -20.16 15.40 15.02
CA ALA A 214 -19.38 14.98 16.18
C ALA A 214 -18.72 13.60 15.93
N PRO A 215 -17.48 13.37 16.38
CA PRO A 215 -16.82 12.08 16.25
C PRO A 215 -17.52 10.99 17.05
N ILE A 216 -17.47 9.76 16.54
CA ILE A 216 -17.97 8.57 17.21
C ILE A 216 -16.76 7.71 17.58
N GLY A 217 -16.66 7.33 18.86
CA GLY A 217 -15.58 6.46 19.34
C GLY A 217 -15.79 4.99 18.94
N PRO A 218 -14.72 4.18 18.96
CA PRO A 218 -14.80 2.76 18.67
C PRO A 218 -15.72 2.03 19.67
N ASP A 219 -16.36 0.96 19.21
CA ASP A 219 -17.19 0.06 20.01
C ASP A 219 -16.58 -1.34 20.06
N ASP A 220 -16.23 -1.78 21.27
CA ASP A 220 -15.58 -3.06 21.54
C ASP A 220 -16.49 -4.27 21.28
N SER A 221 -17.80 -4.07 21.11
CA SER A 221 -18.72 -5.16 20.75
C SER A 221 -18.72 -5.51 19.26
N LEU A 222 -18.13 -4.66 18.41
CA LEU A 222 -18.17 -4.81 16.95
C LEU A 222 -16.88 -5.42 16.38
N GLY A 223 -17.02 -5.97 15.16
CA GLY A 223 -15.89 -6.36 14.32
C GLY A 223 -15.19 -5.16 13.71
N TYR A 224 -14.00 -5.37 13.13
CA TYR A 224 -13.15 -4.29 12.59
C TYR A 224 -13.87 -3.42 11.56
N VAL A 225 -14.53 -4.05 10.58
CA VAL A 225 -15.22 -3.36 9.49
C VAL A 225 -16.51 -2.69 9.97
N ASP A 226 -17.34 -3.40 10.73
CA ASP A 226 -18.59 -2.85 11.26
C ASP A 226 -18.33 -1.66 12.19
N ASN A 227 -17.28 -1.74 13.01
CA ASN A 227 -16.87 -0.64 13.86
C ASN A 227 -16.41 0.58 13.03
N PHE A 228 -15.66 0.37 11.94
CA PHE A 228 -15.27 1.47 11.03
C PHE A 228 -16.49 2.12 10.35
N ILE A 229 -17.43 1.32 9.85
CA ILE A 229 -18.67 1.81 9.23
C ILE A 229 -19.49 2.60 10.25
N ARG A 230 -19.66 2.06 11.46
CA ARG A 230 -20.35 2.75 12.56
C ARG A 230 -19.67 4.07 12.94
N MET A 231 -18.36 4.07 13.14
CA MET A 231 -17.63 5.29 13.49
C MET A 231 -17.74 6.36 12.39
N THR A 232 -17.93 5.95 11.14
CA THR A 232 -18.07 6.84 9.98
C THR A 232 -19.50 7.40 9.90
N PHE A 233 -20.50 6.53 9.83
CA PHE A 233 -21.86 6.88 9.45
C PHE A 233 -22.90 6.82 10.59
N GLY A 234 -22.52 6.33 11.77
CA GLY A 234 -23.39 6.20 12.95
C GLY A 234 -23.99 4.82 13.15
N ASP A 235 -24.75 4.66 14.24
CA ASP A 235 -25.18 3.35 14.77
C ASP A 235 -26.06 2.52 13.82
N ASN A 236 -26.81 3.15 12.91
CA ASN A 236 -27.73 2.45 12.01
C ASN A 236 -27.11 2.07 10.65
N ALA A 237 -25.88 2.51 10.36
CA ALA A 237 -25.30 2.39 9.02
C ALA A 237 -24.95 0.95 8.61
N ALA A 238 -24.70 0.09 9.59
CA ALA A 238 -24.44 -1.34 9.39
C ALA A 238 -25.68 -2.22 9.70
N SER A 239 -26.88 -1.63 9.78
CA SER A 239 -28.10 -2.38 10.14
C SER A 239 -28.91 -2.80 8.91
N GLY A 240 -29.53 -3.98 8.98
CA GLY A 240 -30.38 -4.53 7.92
C GLY A 240 -29.59 -5.13 6.75
N GLU A 241 -30.32 -5.62 5.74
CA GLU A 241 -29.73 -6.38 4.62
C GLU A 241 -28.75 -5.54 3.78
N LEU A 242 -29.04 -4.24 3.58
CA LEU A 242 -28.15 -3.33 2.86
C LEU A 242 -26.87 -3.04 3.66
N GLY A 243 -27.00 -2.87 4.98
CA GLY A 243 -25.85 -2.74 5.90
C GLY A 243 -24.94 -3.97 5.84
N ASP A 244 -25.50 -5.18 5.87
CA ASP A 244 -24.74 -6.43 5.75
C ASP A 244 -23.98 -6.52 4.42
N LEU A 245 -24.56 -6.04 3.32
CA LEU A 245 -23.90 -5.99 2.01
C LEU A 245 -22.77 -4.96 2.00
N PHE A 246 -22.95 -3.80 2.62
CA PHE A 246 -21.90 -2.80 2.76
C PHE A 246 -20.73 -3.30 3.61
N SER A 247 -20.98 -3.97 4.74
CA SER A 247 -19.93 -4.57 5.55
C SER A 247 -19.12 -5.60 4.76
N LYS A 248 -19.78 -6.49 4.01
CA LYS A 248 -19.12 -7.46 3.12
C LYS A 248 -18.31 -6.78 2.02
N ALA A 249 -18.85 -5.74 1.40
CA ALA A 249 -18.18 -5.01 0.34
C ALA A 249 -16.95 -4.28 0.86
N VAL A 250 -17.02 -3.61 2.01
CA VAL A 250 -15.85 -2.96 2.63
C VAL A 250 -14.81 -4.01 3.00
N ASP A 251 -15.18 -5.10 3.66
CA ASP A 251 -14.23 -6.16 4.03
C ASP A 251 -13.49 -6.71 2.80
N MET A 252 -14.22 -7.06 1.74
CA MET A 252 -13.64 -7.52 0.49
C MET A 252 -12.76 -6.44 -0.16
N LEU A 253 -13.20 -5.19 -0.23
CA LEU A 253 -12.40 -4.12 -0.80
C LEU A 253 -11.11 -3.90 -0.02
N LEU A 254 -11.13 -4.01 1.32
CA LEU A 254 -9.90 -3.92 2.11
C LEU A 254 -8.95 -5.10 1.81
N ILE A 255 -9.47 -6.33 1.64
CA ILE A 255 -8.67 -7.49 1.19
C ILE A 255 -8.03 -7.22 -0.17
N LEU A 256 -8.80 -6.76 -1.15
CA LEU A 256 -8.34 -6.53 -2.54
C LEU A 256 -7.28 -5.42 -2.64
N HIS A 257 -7.16 -4.59 -1.60
CA HIS A 257 -6.18 -3.52 -1.51
C HIS A 257 -5.06 -3.80 -0.49
N ALA A 258 -5.09 -4.94 0.22
CA ALA A 258 -4.18 -5.34 1.31
C ALA A 258 -2.71 -5.10 0.98
N ASP A 259 -2.29 -5.55 -0.20
CA ASP A 259 -0.97 -5.28 -0.75
C ASP A 259 -0.97 -5.31 -2.28
N HIS A 260 0.06 -4.73 -2.91
CA HIS A 260 0.24 -4.81 -4.36
C HIS A 260 1.72 -4.68 -4.74
N GLU A 261 2.58 -5.49 -4.10
CA GLU A 261 4.01 -5.58 -4.37
C GLU A 261 4.71 -4.20 -4.21
N LEU A 262 5.90 -4.01 -4.79
CA LEU A 262 6.70 -2.79 -4.73
C LEU A 262 6.17 -1.66 -5.65
N ASN A 263 4.94 -1.23 -5.41
CA ASN A 263 4.39 0.00 -6.01
C ASN A 263 5.01 1.28 -5.39
N CYS A 264 4.68 2.46 -5.95
CA CYS A 264 5.22 3.76 -5.52
C CYS A 264 5.14 4.00 -4.00
N SER A 265 3.99 3.73 -3.39
CA SER A 265 3.79 3.91 -1.95
C SER A 265 4.59 2.91 -1.11
N THR A 266 4.58 1.62 -1.49
CA THR A 266 5.36 0.59 -0.80
C THR A 266 6.87 0.85 -0.91
N ALA A 267 7.35 1.23 -2.10
CA ALA A 267 8.73 1.64 -2.32
C ALA A 267 9.10 2.84 -1.44
N THR A 268 8.21 3.81 -1.29
CA THR A 268 8.40 4.97 -0.40
C THR A 268 8.53 4.55 1.06
N VAL A 269 7.65 3.68 1.56
CA VAL A 269 7.73 3.11 2.91
C VAL A 269 9.09 2.43 3.13
N ARG A 270 9.56 1.62 2.18
CA ARG A 270 10.88 0.97 2.26
C ARG A 270 12.04 1.97 2.16
N VAL A 271 11.95 3.00 1.32
CA VAL A 271 13.02 4.02 1.21
C VAL A 271 13.17 4.79 2.51
N VAL A 272 12.07 5.27 3.10
CA VAL A 272 12.09 5.97 4.39
C VAL A 272 12.53 5.02 5.51
N GLY A 273 12.00 3.79 5.55
CA GLY A 273 12.39 2.77 6.54
C GLY A 273 13.86 2.39 6.49
N SER A 274 14.48 2.41 5.29
CA SER A 274 15.91 2.12 5.13
C SER A 274 16.83 3.12 5.84
N SER A 275 16.32 4.31 6.18
CA SER A 275 17.03 5.31 7.00
C SER A 275 16.95 5.03 8.51
N GLN A 276 16.28 3.95 8.91
CA GLN A 276 15.90 3.62 10.28
C GLN A 276 14.94 4.65 10.89
N ALA A 277 14.06 5.21 10.08
CA ALA A 277 12.89 5.95 10.57
C ALA A 277 11.89 4.96 11.21
N ASP A 278 11.14 5.45 12.20
CA ASP A 278 10.06 4.68 12.82
C ASP A 278 8.96 4.31 11.82
N ILE A 279 8.20 3.26 12.13
CA ILE A 279 7.18 2.74 11.21
C ILE A 279 6.05 3.74 10.95
N PHE A 280 5.71 4.62 11.92
CA PHE A 280 4.66 5.62 11.72
C PHE A 280 5.09 6.65 10.68
N ALA A 281 6.33 7.14 10.74
CA ALA A 281 6.91 8.05 9.76
C ALA A 281 7.01 7.40 8.36
N SER A 282 7.42 6.13 8.29
CA SER A 282 7.45 5.38 7.03
C SER A 282 6.06 5.20 6.42
N VAL A 283 5.06 4.80 7.21
CA VAL A 283 3.67 4.63 6.75
C VAL A 283 3.06 5.97 6.35
N ALA A 284 3.28 7.05 7.12
CA ALA A 284 2.83 8.39 6.75
C ALA A 284 3.41 8.84 5.40
N SER A 285 4.66 8.47 5.11
CA SER A 285 5.29 8.70 3.80
C SER A 285 4.63 7.86 2.69
N GLY A 286 4.25 6.62 2.99
CA GLY A 286 3.43 5.78 2.10
C GLY A 286 2.07 6.39 1.77
N ILE A 287 1.38 6.96 2.77
CA ILE A 287 0.11 7.67 2.60
C ILE A 287 0.29 8.90 1.69
N ASN A 288 1.33 9.70 1.90
CA ASN A 288 1.65 10.84 1.03
C ASN A 288 2.00 10.42 -0.41
N ALA A 289 2.67 9.28 -0.59
CA ALA A 289 2.93 8.74 -1.92
C ALA A 289 1.64 8.24 -2.60
N LEU A 290 0.74 7.63 -1.82
CA LEU A 290 -0.57 7.16 -2.30
C LEU A 290 -1.51 8.31 -2.67
N SER A 291 -1.42 9.46 -2.00
CA SER A 291 -2.24 10.63 -2.33
C SER A 291 -1.89 11.28 -3.68
N GLY A 292 -0.79 10.88 -4.32
CA GLY A 292 -0.42 11.35 -5.65
C GLY A 292 -1.47 10.90 -6.70
N PRO A 293 -1.96 11.80 -7.58
CA PRO A 293 -2.97 11.46 -8.59
C PRO A 293 -2.56 10.32 -9.53
N SER A 294 -1.26 10.17 -9.80
CA SER A 294 -0.71 9.08 -10.62
C SER A 294 -0.59 7.74 -9.89
N HIS A 295 -1.00 7.65 -8.62
CA HIS A 295 -0.95 6.44 -7.82
C HIS A 295 -2.33 6.06 -7.27
N GLY A 296 -2.82 6.73 -6.21
CA GLY A 296 -4.08 6.39 -5.54
C GLY A 296 -5.32 7.14 -6.01
N GLY A 297 -5.22 7.97 -7.06
CA GLY A 297 -6.32 8.80 -7.56
C GLY A 297 -7.21 8.14 -8.62
N ALA A 298 -6.94 6.89 -9.01
CA ALA A 298 -7.66 6.22 -10.09
C ALA A 298 -9.16 6.03 -9.80
N ASN A 299 -9.50 5.65 -8.56
CA ASN A 299 -10.88 5.48 -8.10
C ASN A 299 -11.68 6.79 -8.10
N GLN A 300 -11.08 7.91 -7.67
CA GLN A 300 -11.69 9.24 -7.75
C GLN A 300 -11.94 9.63 -9.22
N ALA A 301 -10.97 9.37 -10.10
CA ALA A 301 -11.09 9.74 -11.50
C ALA A 301 -12.17 8.94 -12.27
N VAL A 302 -12.54 7.73 -11.81
CA VAL A 302 -13.72 7.02 -12.34
C VAL A 302 -14.98 7.83 -12.09
N LEU A 303 -15.15 8.37 -10.87
CA LEU A 303 -16.35 9.10 -10.51
C LEU A 303 -16.40 10.47 -11.18
N GLU A 304 -15.27 11.17 -11.25
CA GLU A 304 -15.17 12.44 -11.99
C GLU A 304 -15.52 12.26 -13.47
N MET A 305 -15.07 11.15 -14.09
CA MET A 305 -15.45 10.80 -15.46
C MET A 305 -16.95 10.53 -15.59
N LEU A 306 -17.56 9.78 -14.67
CA LEU A 306 -19.00 9.50 -14.69
C LEU A 306 -19.83 10.78 -14.46
N GLU A 307 -19.39 11.66 -13.58
CA GLU A 307 -19.99 12.99 -13.37
C GLU A 307 -19.88 13.86 -14.62
N GLU A 308 -18.72 13.87 -15.30
CA GLU A 308 -18.55 14.61 -16.56
C GLU A 308 -19.50 14.09 -17.65
N ILE A 309 -19.66 12.78 -17.79
CA ILE A 309 -20.59 12.17 -18.76
C ILE A 309 -22.02 12.63 -18.44
N ARG A 310 -22.46 12.52 -17.18
CA ARG A 310 -23.80 12.95 -16.74
C ARG A 310 -24.02 14.44 -16.99
N ASP A 311 -23.11 15.28 -16.52
CA ASP A 311 -23.29 16.74 -16.48
C ASP A 311 -23.18 17.37 -17.87
N SER A 312 -22.37 16.78 -18.76
CA SER A 312 -22.27 17.23 -20.15
C SER A 312 -23.47 16.82 -21.02
N GLY A 313 -24.25 15.82 -20.59
CA GLY A 313 -25.36 15.25 -21.36
C GLY A 313 -24.90 14.50 -22.62
N ILE A 314 -23.61 14.17 -22.73
CA ILE A 314 -23.07 13.37 -23.83
C ILE A 314 -23.59 11.92 -23.74
N SER A 315 -23.85 11.29 -24.88
CA SER A 315 -24.20 9.87 -24.88
C SER A 315 -22.97 9.01 -24.52
N ILE A 316 -23.21 7.81 -23.97
CA ILE A 316 -22.12 6.84 -23.72
C ILE A 316 -21.38 6.53 -25.03
N ASP A 317 -22.10 6.34 -26.12
CA ASP A 317 -21.52 6.03 -27.43
C ASP A 317 -20.57 7.15 -27.90
N ASP A 318 -21.00 8.41 -27.81
CA ASP A 318 -20.16 9.55 -28.16
C ASP A 318 -18.95 9.68 -27.23
N PHE A 319 -19.10 9.40 -25.93
CA PHE A 319 -17.98 9.38 -24.99
C PHE A 319 -16.97 8.29 -25.37
N LEU A 320 -17.42 7.08 -25.69
CA LEU A 320 -16.56 5.98 -26.12
C LEU A 320 -15.84 6.31 -27.44
N GLU A 321 -16.48 7.01 -28.38
CA GLU A 321 -15.82 7.52 -29.58
C GLU A 321 -14.70 8.53 -29.25
N ARG A 322 -14.91 9.44 -28.30
CA ARG A 322 -13.85 10.36 -27.83
C ARG A 322 -12.69 9.61 -27.18
N VAL A 323 -12.95 8.51 -26.47
CA VAL A 323 -11.90 7.62 -25.94
C VAL A 323 -11.13 6.98 -27.09
N LYS A 324 -11.81 6.46 -28.12
CA LYS A 324 -11.16 5.86 -29.30
C LYS A 324 -10.27 6.86 -30.04
N ALA A 325 -10.74 8.11 -30.13
CA ALA A 325 -10.01 9.25 -30.69
C ALA A 325 -8.85 9.75 -29.81
N ARG A 326 -8.69 9.20 -28.60
CA ARG A 326 -7.66 9.58 -27.60
C ARG A 326 -7.78 11.02 -27.09
N GLU A 327 -8.99 11.59 -27.14
CA GLU A 327 -9.28 12.90 -26.57
C GLU A 327 -9.44 12.83 -25.06
N VAL A 328 -10.00 11.72 -24.57
CA VAL A 328 -10.21 11.42 -23.16
C VAL A 328 -9.78 9.99 -22.85
N ARG A 329 -9.65 9.65 -21.56
CA ARG A 329 -9.34 8.29 -21.09
C ARG A 329 -10.57 7.67 -20.45
N LEU A 330 -10.76 6.38 -20.69
CA LEU A 330 -11.75 5.57 -19.97
C LEU A 330 -11.16 5.13 -18.62
N MET A 331 -11.49 5.87 -17.58
CA MET A 331 -11.01 5.65 -16.21
C MET A 331 -11.64 4.38 -15.62
N GLY A 332 -10.86 3.61 -14.86
CA GLY A 332 -11.31 2.32 -14.30
C GLY A 332 -11.28 1.15 -15.28
N PHE A 333 -10.72 1.33 -16.49
CA PHE A 333 -10.58 0.27 -17.49
C PHE A 333 -9.11 -0.02 -17.83
N GLY A 334 -8.81 -1.30 -17.97
CA GLY A 334 -7.46 -1.81 -18.15
C GLY A 334 -6.62 -1.74 -16.87
N HIS A 335 -5.42 -2.31 -16.93
CA HIS A 335 -4.51 -2.34 -15.79
C HIS A 335 -3.05 -2.27 -16.27
N ARG A 336 -2.19 -1.56 -15.52
CA ARG A 336 -0.75 -1.45 -15.86
C ARG A 336 -0.04 -2.81 -15.77
N VAL A 337 -0.53 -3.65 -14.85
CA VAL A 337 -0.02 -5.00 -14.61
C VAL A 337 -0.85 -6.04 -15.35
N TYR A 338 -2.12 -6.26 -14.97
CA TYR A 338 -3.02 -7.21 -15.63
C TYR A 338 -3.37 -6.87 -17.09
N LYS A 339 -2.97 -7.73 -18.03
CA LYS A 339 -3.22 -7.54 -19.46
C LYS A 339 -4.53 -8.14 -19.94
N ASN A 340 -5.12 -9.10 -19.23
CA ASN A 340 -6.31 -9.83 -19.69
C ASN A 340 -7.57 -9.51 -18.88
N PHE A 341 -7.51 -9.59 -17.56
CA PHE A 341 -8.63 -9.33 -16.66
C PHE A 341 -8.05 -9.04 -15.28
N ASP A 342 -8.68 -8.16 -14.50
CA ASP A 342 -8.29 -7.93 -13.11
C ASP A 342 -8.96 -9.00 -12.23
N PRO A 343 -8.22 -9.97 -11.67
CA PRO A 343 -8.81 -11.07 -10.88
C PRO A 343 -9.66 -10.58 -9.71
N ARG A 344 -9.40 -9.36 -9.23
CA ARG A 344 -10.08 -8.72 -8.11
C ARG A 344 -11.49 -8.23 -8.46
N SER A 345 -11.80 -8.01 -9.74
CA SER A 345 -13.04 -7.30 -10.13
C SER A 345 -14.27 -8.20 -10.23
N LYS A 346 -14.10 -9.52 -10.30
CA LYS A 346 -15.20 -10.46 -10.49
C LYS A 346 -16.16 -10.52 -9.30
N GLU A 347 -15.66 -10.76 -8.10
CA GLU A 347 -16.49 -10.95 -6.91
C GLU A 347 -17.06 -9.61 -6.42
N ILE A 348 -16.29 -8.53 -6.52
CA ILE A 348 -16.77 -7.20 -6.16
C ILE A 348 -17.89 -6.73 -7.09
N LYS A 349 -17.88 -7.11 -8.37
CA LYS A 349 -19.00 -6.84 -9.29
C LYS A 349 -20.29 -7.50 -8.81
N VAL A 350 -20.23 -8.73 -8.31
CA VAL A 350 -21.41 -9.45 -7.79
C VAL A 350 -21.98 -8.69 -6.58
N LEU A 351 -21.13 -8.27 -5.65
CA LEU A 351 -21.56 -7.45 -4.50
C LEU A 351 -22.13 -6.10 -4.93
N ALA A 352 -21.50 -5.44 -5.91
CA ALA A 352 -21.98 -4.19 -6.46
C ALA A 352 -23.41 -4.35 -6.99
N SER A 353 -23.69 -5.39 -7.79
CA SER A 353 -25.04 -5.66 -8.29
C SER A 353 -26.04 -5.95 -7.16
N GLN A 354 -25.65 -6.72 -6.14
CA GLN A 354 -26.52 -6.99 -4.99
C GLN A 354 -26.87 -5.73 -4.19
N ILE A 355 -25.90 -4.82 -4.03
CA ILE A 355 -26.13 -3.51 -3.39
C ILE A 355 -27.14 -2.72 -4.21
N LEU A 356 -26.93 -2.61 -5.53
CA LEU A 356 -27.81 -1.85 -6.41
C LEU A 356 -29.25 -2.39 -6.39
N ASP A 357 -29.42 -3.71 -6.40
CA ASP A 357 -30.75 -4.35 -6.38
C ASP A 357 -31.51 -4.13 -5.05
N ARG A 358 -30.80 -3.80 -3.97
CA ARG A 358 -31.37 -3.61 -2.62
C ARG A 358 -31.43 -2.15 -2.19
N ASP A 359 -30.79 -1.26 -2.94
CA ASP A 359 -30.86 0.17 -2.70
C ASP A 359 -32.22 0.70 -3.17
N GLU A 360 -33.00 1.28 -2.24
CA GLU A 360 -34.29 1.88 -2.56
C GLU A 360 -34.14 3.19 -3.36
N ASN A 361 -32.94 3.81 -3.34
CA ASN A 361 -32.64 5.05 -4.05
C ASN A 361 -31.26 4.95 -4.74
N PRO A 362 -31.13 4.08 -5.77
CA PRO A 362 -29.85 3.82 -6.40
C PRO A 362 -29.23 5.10 -6.99
N ASP A 363 -27.93 5.29 -6.77
CA ASP A 363 -27.19 6.42 -7.32
C ASP A 363 -27.22 6.38 -8.86
N GLU A 364 -27.65 7.46 -9.50
CA GLU A 364 -27.70 7.60 -10.96
C GLU A 364 -26.35 7.32 -11.63
N LEU A 365 -25.24 7.65 -10.98
CA LEU A 365 -23.90 7.35 -11.50
C LEU A 365 -23.57 5.87 -11.46
N PHE A 366 -24.16 5.10 -10.53
CA PHE A 366 -23.99 3.66 -10.50
C PHE A 366 -24.69 3.02 -11.71
N GLU A 367 -25.93 3.42 -12.00
CA GLU A 367 -26.59 2.97 -13.24
C GLU A 367 -25.81 3.37 -14.49
N LEU A 368 -25.28 4.60 -14.52
CA LEU A 368 -24.45 5.08 -15.62
C LEU A 368 -23.18 4.24 -15.78
N ALA A 369 -22.53 3.87 -14.67
CA ALA A 369 -21.35 3.02 -14.67
C ALA A 369 -21.67 1.64 -15.28
N LEU A 370 -22.77 1.00 -14.90
CA LEU A 370 -23.15 -0.29 -15.47
C LEU A 370 -23.47 -0.21 -16.96
N LYS A 371 -24.13 0.87 -17.40
CA LYS A 371 -24.38 1.12 -18.83
C LYS A 371 -23.08 1.36 -19.61
N LEU A 372 -22.16 2.14 -19.05
CA LEU A 372 -20.84 2.40 -19.63
C LEU A 372 -20.01 1.12 -19.73
N GLU A 373 -20.04 0.28 -18.69
CA GLU A 373 -19.43 -1.05 -18.71
C GLU A 373 -19.98 -1.91 -19.84
N ALA A 374 -21.31 -2.07 -19.91
CA ALA A 374 -21.93 -2.90 -20.92
C ALA A 374 -21.55 -2.44 -22.34
N ALA A 375 -21.67 -1.13 -22.61
CA ALA A 375 -21.31 -0.55 -23.91
C ALA A 375 -19.82 -0.76 -24.25
N ALA A 376 -18.91 -0.56 -23.29
CA ALA A 376 -17.48 -0.79 -23.52
C ALA A 376 -17.16 -2.27 -23.78
N LEU A 377 -17.86 -3.20 -23.14
CA LEU A 377 -17.65 -4.65 -23.33
C LEU A 377 -18.28 -5.19 -24.63
N GLU A 378 -19.29 -4.53 -25.18
CA GLU A 378 -19.89 -4.86 -26.48
C GLU A 378 -19.05 -4.34 -27.66
N ASP A 379 -18.15 -3.38 -27.42
CA ASP A 379 -17.36 -2.71 -28.44
C ASP A 379 -15.99 -3.40 -28.69
N SER A 380 -15.73 -3.73 -29.95
CA SER A 380 -14.50 -4.47 -30.34
C SER A 380 -13.22 -3.69 -30.07
N TYR A 381 -13.25 -2.35 -30.09
CA TYR A 381 -12.07 -1.53 -29.81
C TYR A 381 -11.50 -1.84 -28.43
N PHE A 382 -12.38 -1.91 -27.43
CA PHE A 382 -12.00 -2.08 -26.02
C PHE A 382 -11.66 -3.53 -25.71
N THR A 383 -12.45 -4.49 -26.20
CA THR A 383 -12.21 -5.93 -25.98
C THR A 383 -10.94 -6.42 -26.66
N GLU A 384 -10.65 -6.00 -27.90
CA GLU A 384 -9.39 -6.34 -28.59
C GLU A 384 -8.16 -5.75 -27.90
N ARG A 385 -8.32 -4.57 -27.25
CA ARG A 385 -7.28 -3.92 -26.45
C ARG A 385 -7.24 -4.39 -25.00
N LYS A 386 -8.14 -5.31 -24.63
CA LYS A 386 -8.27 -5.87 -23.29
C LYS A 386 -8.49 -4.80 -22.21
N LEU A 387 -9.25 -3.77 -22.57
CA LEU A 387 -9.69 -2.72 -21.66
C LEU A 387 -10.94 -3.21 -20.94
N TYR A 388 -10.77 -3.94 -19.85
CA TYR A 388 -11.84 -4.42 -18.98
C TYR A 388 -11.93 -3.59 -17.70
N PRO A 389 -13.12 -3.50 -17.06
CA PRO A 389 -13.24 -2.87 -15.75
C PRO A 389 -12.28 -3.50 -14.72
N ASN A 390 -11.57 -2.65 -14.01
CA ASN A 390 -10.68 -3.05 -12.92
C ASN A 390 -11.36 -2.85 -11.55
N VAL A 391 -10.67 -3.21 -10.46
CA VAL A 391 -11.23 -3.07 -9.11
C VAL A 391 -11.65 -1.63 -8.77
N ASP A 392 -10.93 -0.61 -9.27
CA ASP A 392 -11.21 0.80 -8.96
C ASP A 392 -12.56 1.25 -9.51
N PHE A 393 -13.00 0.67 -10.64
CA PHE A 393 -14.29 0.96 -11.26
C PHE A 393 -15.47 0.65 -10.32
N TYR A 394 -15.51 -0.56 -9.77
CA TYR A 394 -16.56 -0.99 -8.84
C TYR A 394 -16.40 -0.38 -7.45
N THR A 395 -15.15 -0.17 -7.01
CA THR A 395 -14.83 0.44 -5.71
C THR A 395 -15.47 1.82 -5.57
N GLY A 396 -15.32 2.67 -6.60
CA GLY A 396 -15.83 4.03 -6.55
C GLY A 396 -17.36 4.12 -6.42
N VAL A 397 -18.09 3.29 -7.17
CA VAL A 397 -19.56 3.31 -7.14
C VAL A 397 -20.11 2.75 -5.82
N ILE A 398 -19.48 1.71 -5.26
CA ILE A 398 -19.87 1.16 -3.95
C ILE A 398 -19.67 2.21 -2.86
N TYR A 399 -18.49 2.83 -2.77
CA TYR A 399 -18.21 3.83 -1.74
C TYR A 399 -19.11 5.05 -1.85
N ARG A 400 -19.43 5.48 -3.07
CA ARG A 400 -20.40 6.56 -3.27
C ARG A 400 -21.79 6.20 -2.77
N THR A 401 -22.26 5.00 -3.12
CA THR A 401 -23.58 4.48 -2.68
C THR A 401 -23.67 4.41 -1.16
N MET A 402 -22.57 4.08 -0.47
CA MET A 402 -22.49 4.14 0.99
C MET A 402 -22.55 5.55 1.58
N GLY A 403 -22.30 6.60 0.79
CA GLY A 403 -22.27 7.99 1.23
C GLY A 403 -20.87 8.57 1.48
N PHE A 404 -19.80 7.89 1.06
CA PHE A 404 -18.46 8.50 1.08
C PHE A 404 -18.33 9.55 -0.02
N PRO A 405 -17.79 10.75 0.30
CA PRO A 405 -17.38 11.70 -0.73
C PRO A 405 -16.15 11.16 -1.47
N THR A 406 -16.00 11.54 -2.74
CA THR A 406 -14.96 11.03 -3.64
C THR A 406 -13.54 11.23 -3.09
N ASN A 407 -13.29 12.33 -2.38
CA ASN A 407 -12.00 12.62 -1.75
C ASN A 407 -11.63 11.63 -0.62
N MET A 408 -12.59 10.87 -0.07
CA MET A 408 -12.32 9.83 0.93
C MET A 408 -11.92 8.49 0.33
N PHE A 409 -12.05 8.25 -0.98
CA PHE A 409 -11.81 6.93 -1.55
C PHE A 409 -10.36 6.46 -1.38
N THR A 410 -9.39 7.36 -1.57
CA THR A 410 -7.97 7.06 -1.35
C THR A 410 -7.66 6.84 0.14
N VAL A 411 -8.47 7.38 1.05
CA VAL A 411 -8.36 7.10 2.49
C VAL A 411 -8.75 5.65 2.79
N LEU A 412 -9.84 5.14 2.20
CA LEU A 412 -10.21 3.73 2.34
C LEU A 412 -9.16 2.82 1.69
N PHE A 413 -8.60 3.25 0.57
CA PHE A 413 -7.45 2.57 -0.03
C PHE A 413 -6.26 2.54 0.94
N ALA A 414 -5.93 3.62 1.62
CA ALA A 414 -4.85 3.64 2.61
C ALA A 414 -5.10 2.67 3.78
N ILE A 415 -6.35 2.53 4.26
CA ILE A 415 -6.71 1.52 5.28
C ILE A 415 -6.45 0.12 4.73
N GLY A 416 -6.96 -0.17 3.53
CA GLY A 416 -6.76 -1.46 2.87
C GLY A 416 -5.28 -1.76 2.69
N ARG A 417 -4.47 -0.80 2.25
CA ARG A 417 -3.04 -0.96 1.92
C ARG A 417 -2.11 -1.09 3.13
N LEU A 418 -2.58 -0.71 4.31
CA LEU A 418 -1.74 -0.66 5.51
C LEU A 418 -1.02 -1.98 5.84
N PRO A 419 -1.65 -3.18 5.78
CA PRO A 419 -0.97 -4.44 6.05
C PRO A 419 0.24 -4.67 5.13
N GLY A 420 0.11 -4.36 3.84
CA GLY A 420 1.20 -4.45 2.86
C GLY A 420 2.37 -3.53 3.21
N TRP A 421 2.10 -2.26 3.54
CA TRP A 421 3.15 -1.34 3.98
C TRP A 421 3.89 -1.82 5.23
N VAL A 422 3.14 -2.29 6.23
CA VAL A 422 3.70 -2.85 7.46
C VAL A 422 4.54 -4.09 7.16
N ALA A 423 4.04 -5.02 6.35
CA ALA A 423 4.75 -6.24 5.96
C ALA A 423 6.07 -5.91 5.25
N HIS A 424 6.05 -5.00 4.28
CA HIS A 424 7.24 -4.61 3.52
C HIS A 424 8.27 -3.86 4.36
N TYR A 425 7.83 -3.05 5.33
CA TYR A 425 8.72 -2.41 6.31
C TYR A 425 9.39 -3.46 7.21
N ARG A 426 8.62 -4.39 7.77
CA ARG A 426 9.13 -5.48 8.62
C ARG A 426 10.07 -6.42 7.87
N GLU A 427 9.71 -6.82 6.65
CA GLU A 427 10.58 -7.66 5.80
C GLU A 427 11.92 -6.98 5.53
N GLN A 428 11.91 -5.66 5.30
CA GLN A 428 13.14 -4.89 5.10
C GLN A 428 14.04 -4.90 6.35
N LEU A 429 13.49 -4.70 7.55
CA LEU A 429 14.29 -4.67 8.78
C LEU A 429 15.01 -5.99 9.06
N HIS A 430 14.41 -7.11 8.66
CA HIS A 430 14.95 -8.46 8.84
C HIS A 430 15.80 -8.93 7.64
N ASP A 431 15.97 -8.11 6.60
CA ASP A 431 16.76 -8.47 5.43
C ASP A 431 18.26 -8.53 5.79
N PRO A 432 18.95 -9.69 5.65
CA PRO A 432 20.39 -9.77 5.89
C PRO A 432 21.21 -8.88 4.95
N ALA A 433 20.64 -8.48 3.81
CA ALA A 433 21.22 -7.53 2.86
C ALA A 433 20.84 -6.07 3.16
N PHE A 434 20.14 -5.78 4.27
CA PHE A 434 19.66 -4.44 4.61
C PHE A 434 20.73 -3.36 4.46
N ARG A 435 20.39 -2.31 3.71
CA ARG A 435 21.20 -1.10 3.51
C ARG A 435 20.27 0.08 3.32
N ILE A 436 20.74 1.27 3.71
CA ILE A 436 20.07 2.53 3.41
C ILE A 436 19.91 2.70 1.89
N ALA A 437 18.71 3.04 1.45
CA ALA A 437 18.40 3.38 0.07
C ALA A 437 19.05 4.73 -0.28
N ARG A 438 20.10 4.68 -1.11
CA ARG A 438 20.88 5.86 -1.49
C ARG A 438 21.22 5.82 -2.99
N PRO A 439 20.26 6.16 -3.87
CA PRO A 439 20.45 6.09 -5.31
C PRO A 439 21.50 7.10 -5.80
N ARG A 440 22.00 6.87 -7.02
CA ARG A 440 22.89 7.79 -7.74
C ARG A 440 22.09 8.63 -8.73
N GLN A 441 22.68 9.73 -9.17
CA GLN A 441 22.17 10.54 -10.27
C GLN A 441 23.21 10.61 -11.40
N HIS A 442 22.73 10.75 -12.64
CA HIS A 442 23.57 11.13 -13.76
C HIS A 442 23.61 12.66 -13.87
N TYR A 443 24.70 13.27 -13.41
CA TYR A 443 24.83 14.72 -13.36
C TYR A 443 25.06 15.31 -14.75
N ILE A 444 24.09 16.07 -15.23
CA ILE A 444 24.11 16.80 -16.53
C ILE A 444 24.14 18.32 -16.34
N GLY A 445 24.54 18.78 -15.15
CA GLY A 445 24.62 20.19 -14.82
C GLY A 445 25.91 20.85 -15.33
N SER A 446 26.16 22.05 -14.82
CA SER A 446 27.37 22.80 -15.17
C SER A 446 28.63 22.14 -14.59
N GLY A 447 29.72 22.11 -15.35
CA GLY A 447 31.04 21.79 -14.81
C GLY A 447 31.50 22.79 -13.74
N GLU A 448 32.70 22.57 -13.20
CA GLU A 448 33.31 23.48 -12.23
C GLU A 448 33.35 24.92 -12.78
N ARG A 449 32.87 25.88 -11.98
CA ARG A 449 32.90 27.31 -12.29
C ARG A 449 33.41 28.05 -11.06
N ARG A 450 34.34 28.98 -11.26
CA ARG A 450 34.83 29.83 -10.17
C ARG A 450 33.71 30.71 -9.63
N TYR A 451 33.65 30.83 -8.31
CA TYR A 451 32.74 31.77 -7.67
C TYR A 451 33.22 33.21 -7.97
N PRO A 452 32.38 34.07 -8.54
CA PRO A 452 32.76 35.46 -8.77
C PRO A 452 33.08 36.17 -7.44
N GLY A 453 34.25 36.82 -7.35
CA GLY A 453 34.66 37.58 -6.17
C GLY A 453 35.59 36.85 -5.19
N GLN A 454 35.97 35.59 -5.45
CA GLN A 454 37.18 35.01 -4.86
C GLN A 454 38.37 35.35 -5.77
N GLY A 455 39.17 36.34 -5.34
CA GLY A 455 40.41 36.78 -5.98
C GLY A 455 41.58 35.84 -5.71
#